data_AF-A0A0M8K8J5-F1
#
_entry.id   AF-A0A0M8K8J5-F1
#
_cell.length_a   1.000
_cell.length_b   1.000
_cell.length_c   1.000
_cell.angle_alpha   90.00
_cell.angle_beta   90.00
_cell.angle_gamma   90.00
#
_symmetry.space_group_name_H-M   'P 1'
#
loop_
_entity.id
_entity.type
_entity.pdbx_description
1 polymer ?
#
loop_
_entity_poly.entity_id
_entity_poly.type
_entity_poly.pdbx_seq_one_letter_code
_entity_poly.pdbx_strand_id
1 'polypeptide(L)'
;MGIEALVNDFKARGISPRRLVAFIAGGANMLKSAPLDIPAMRVGERNVEMAHEVLSEMQIPIIAKDVGGQRGRSVVFDPSDGIVYVKTLEETRMHRLM
;
A
#
# COMPACT_ATOMS: atom_id res chain seq x y z
N MET A 1 4.98 1.88 -14.07
CA MET A 1 5.17 1.48 -12.64
C MET A 1 4.26 0.29 -12.29
N GLY A 2 4.47 -0.37 -11.16
CA GLY A 2 3.72 -1.59 -10.80
C GLY A 2 2.20 -1.39 -10.68
N ILE A 3 1.75 -0.26 -10.12
CA ILE A 3 0.31 0.04 -9.95
C ILE A 3 -0.37 0.22 -11.31
N GLU A 4 0.23 1.01 -12.21
CA GLU A 4 -0.33 1.25 -13.55
C GLU A 4 -0.45 -0.04 -14.36
N ALA A 5 0.57 -0.91 -14.29
CA ALA A 5 0.55 -2.20 -14.98
C ALA A 5 -0.61 -3.07 -14.50
N LEU A 6 -0.86 -3.14 -13.19
CA LEU A 6 -1.97 -3.89 -12.61
C LEU A 6 -3.34 -3.29 -13.01
N VAL A 7 -3.48 -1.96 -12.97
CA VAL A 7 -4.71 -1.28 -13.38
C VAL A 7 -5.00 -1.53 -14.86
N ASN A 8 -3.97 -1.54 -15.71
CA ASN A 8 -4.12 -1.84 -17.13
C ASN A 8 -4.51 -3.31 -17.37
N ASP A 9 -4.00 -4.27 -16.59
CA ASP A 9 -4.47 -5.66 -16.66
C ASP A 9 -5.95 -5.79 -16.26
N PHE A 10 -6.38 -5.08 -15.22
CA PHE A 10 -7.79 -5.02 -14.84
C PHE A 10 -8.67 -4.43 -15.95
N LYS A 11 -8.24 -3.33 -16.57
CA LYS A 11 -8.94 -2.75 -17.72
C LYS A 11 -9.05 -3.74 -18.89
N ALA A 12 -7.97 -4.45 -19.20
CA ALA A 12 -7.96 -5.46 -20.26
C ALA A 12 -8.95 -6.61 -20.00
N ARG A 13 -9.24 -6.91 -18.73
CA ARG A 13 -10.27 -7.87 -18.30
C ARG A 13 -11.68 -7.29 -18.23
N GLY A 14 -11.89 -6.06 -18.68
CA GLY A 14 -13.19 -5.38 -18.68
C GLY A 14 -13.61 -4.78 -17.32
N ILE A 15 -12.69 -4.70 -16.35
CA ILE A 15 -12.97 -4.09 -15.05
C ILE A 15 -12.90 -2.57 -15.19
N SER A 16 -13.97 -1.89 -14.80
CA SER A 16 -14.02 -0.43 -14.79
C SER A 16 -13.09 0.14 -13.69
N PRO A 17 -12.18 1.07 -14.03
CA PRO A 17 -11.32 1.73 -13.04
C PRO A 17 -12.10 2.43 -11.91
N ARG A 18 -13.34 2.89 -12.20
CA ARG A 18 -14.21 3.54 -11.21
C ARG A 18 -14.67 2.61 -10.09
N ARG A 19 -14.52 1.30 -10.27
CA ARG A 19 -14.84 0.28 -9.25
C ARG A 19 -13.63 -0.08 -8.39
N LEU A 20 -12.46 0.45 -8.71
CA LEU A 20 -11.24 0.15 -7.97
C LEU A 20 -11.15 1.07 -6.75
N VAL A 21 -10.70 0.49 -5.65
CA VAL A 21 -10.31 1.17 -4.42
C VAL A 21 -8.93 0.67 -4.03
N ALA A 22 -8.19 1.46 -3.25
CA ALA A 22 -6.83 1.11 -2.83
C ALA A 22 -6.69 1.07 -1.32
N PHE A 23 -5.89 0.11 -0.85
CA PHE A 23 -5.36 0.05 0.50
C PHE A 23 -3.83 0.03 0.40
N ILE A 24 -3.16 0.91 1.12
CA ILE A 24 -1.69 0.96 1.12
C ILE A 24 -1.18 0.39 2.43
N ALA A 25 -0.34 -0.65 2.35
CA ALA A 25 0.42 -1.12 3.50
C ALA A 25 1.91 -1.19 3.19
N GLY A 26 2.75 -0.86 4.19
CA GLY A 26 4.20 -0.97 4.07
C GLY A 26 4.95 0.29 4.45
N GLY A 27 6.09 0.53 3.80
CA GLY A 27 6.88 1.75 4.02
C GLY A 27 7.52 1.87 5.41
N ALA A 28 7.72 0.77 6.13
CA ALA A 28 8.43 0.81 7.41
C ALA A 28 9.91 1.13 7.23
N ASN A 29 10.47 1.89 8.17
CA ASN A 29 11.91 2.09 8.29
C ASN A 29 12.45 1.24 9.45
N MET A 30 12.89 0.03 9.15
CA MET A 30 13.35 -0.94 10.15
C MET A 30 14.76 -0.64 10.70
N LEU A 31 15.52 0.22 10.02
CA LEU A 31 16.90 0.56 10.39
C LEU A 31 16.91 1.79 11.30
N LYS A 32 16.66 1.58 12.60
CA LYS A 32 16.63 2.63 13.63
C LYS A 32 17.89 3.51 13.71
N SER A 33 19.03 3.01 13.28
CA SER A 33 20.35 3.66 13.47
C SER A 33 20.90 4.36 12.23
N ALA A 34 20.13 4.39 11.14
CA ALA A 34 20.59 5.00 9.92
C ALA A 34 20.21 6.49 9.88
N PRO A 35 21.12 7.39 9.48
CA PRO A 35 20.80 8.81 9.34
C PRO A 35 19.64 8.99 8.37
N LEU A 36 18.55 9.62 8.83
CA LEU A 36 17.35 9.91 8.03
C LEU A 36 17.65 10.86 6.85
N ASP A 37 18.77 11.57 6.94
CA ASP A 37 19.27 12.54 5.95
C ASP A 37 19.80 11.83 4.69
N ILE A 38 20.04 10.52 4.76
CA ILE A 38 20.46 9.72 3.60
C ILE A 38 19.21 9.30 2.82
N PRO A 39 19.04 9.74 1.56
CA PRO A 39 17.83 9.45 0.77
C PRO A 39 17.53 7.95 0.60
N ALA A 40 18.57 7.11 0.61
CA ALA A 40 18.43 5.65 0.53
C ALA A 40 17.74 5.04 1.76
N MET A 41 17.73 5.73 2.91
CA MET A 41 17.08 5.27 4.14
C MET A 41 15.59 5.62 4.20
N ARG A 42 15.09 6.43 3.25
CA ARG A 42 13.68 6.85 3.14
C ARG A 42 12.93 6.13 2.01
N VAL A 43 13.46 5.04 1.47
CA VAL A 43 12.84 4.31 0.34
C VAL A 43 11.41 3.89 0.65
N GLY A 44 11.13 3.43 1.89
CA GLY A 44 9.79 3.05 2.30
C GLY A 44 8.78 4.20 2.26
N GLU A 45 9.17 5.37 2.75
CA GLU A 45 8.36 6.60 2.75
C GLU A 45 8.11 7.09 1.32
N ARG A 46 9.17 7.14 0.50
CA ARG A 46 9.08 7.54 -0.91
C ARG A 46 8.18 6.61 -1.72
N ASN A 47 8.21 5.30 -1.45
CA ASN A 47 7.30 4.36 -2.10
C ASN A 47 5.83 4.63 -1.74
N VAL A 48 5.56 5.06 -0.51
CA VAL A 48 4.21 5.45 -0.07
C VAL A 48 3.78 6.74 -0.74
N GLU A 49 4.67 7.75 -0.81
CA GLU A 49 4.43 9.01 -1.53
C GLU A 49 4.11 8.76 -3.01
N MET A 50 4.96 8.00 -3.71
CA MET A 50 4.74 7.64 -5.11
C MET A 50 3.44 6.85 -5.32
N ALA A 51 3.08 5.95 -4.40
CA ALA A 51 1.82 5.22 -4.48
C ALA A 51 0.62 6.16 -4.35
N HIS A 52 0.69 7.14 -3.44
CA HIS A 52 -0.33 8.19 -3.30
C HIS A 52 -0.49 9.01 -4.58
N GLU A 53 0.62 9.47 -5.17
CA GLU A 53 0.63 10.25 -6.42
C GLU A 53 -0.01 9.47 -7.58
N VAL A 54 0.49 8.26 -7.84
CA VAL A 54 0.03 7.43 -8.96
C VAL A 54 -1.44 7.03 -8.81
N LEU A 55 -1.90 6.68 -7.60
CA LEU A 55 -3.31 6.37 -7.35
C LEU A 55 -4.21 7.60 -7.53
N SER A 56 -3.74 8.77 -7.12
CA SER A 56 -4.44 10.04 -7.33
C SER A 56 -4.58 10.39 -8.80
N GLU A 57 -3.49 10.28 -9.59
CA GLU A 57 -3.49 10.50 -11.04
C GLU A 57 -4.47 9.58 -11.77
N MET A 58 -4.59 8.32 -11.31
CA MET A 58 -5.54 7.35 -11.85
C MET A 58 -6.97 7.47 -11.29
N GLN A 59 -7.21 8.43 -10.40
CA GLN A 59 -8.49 8.66 -9.72
C GLN A 59 -9.00 7.43 -8.94
N ILE A 60 -8.09 6.66 -8.34
CA ILE A 60 -8.42 5.49 -7.51
C ILE A 60 -8.39 5.92 -6.04
N PRO A 61 -9.53 5.92 -5.32
CA PRO A 61 -9.57 6.36 -3.93
C PRO A 61 -8.83 5.40 -3.01
N ILE A 62 -8.02 5.96 -2.12
CA ILE A 62 -7.39 5.21 -1.03
C ILE A 62 -8.34 5.23 0.16
N ILE A 63 -8.91 4.08 0.49
CA ILE A 63 -9.95 3.94 1.50
C ILE A 63 -9.39 3.69 2.91
N ALA A 64 -8.18 3.12 3.00
CA ALA A 64 -7.43 3.02 4.25
C ALA A 64 -5.94 2.78 3.96
N LYS A 65 -5.11 2.92 5.00
CA LYS A 65 -3.66 2.69 4.92
C LYS A 65 -3.08 2.20 6.26
N ASP A 66 -2.09 1.31 6.20
CA ASP A 66 -1.20 0.93 7.30
C ASP A 66 0.27 1.10 6.84
N VAL A 67 0.76 2.33 6.94
CA VAL A 67 2.06 2.74 6.40
C VAL A 67 3.01 3.26 7.48
N GLY A 68 4.31 3.25 7.19
CA GLY A 68 5.34 3.81 8.07
C GLY A 68 5.73 2.87 9.21
N GLY A 69 6.12 3.44 10.35
CA GLY A 69 6.58 2.68 11.51
C GLY A 69 7.97 2.07 11.34
N GLN A 70 8.41 1.29 12.34
CA GLN A 70 9.78 0.76 12.42
C GLN A 70 9.85 -0.77 12.34
N ARG A 71 8.75 -1.41 11.95
CA ARG A 71 8.61 -2.87 11.97
C ARG A 71 8.17 -3.37 10.61
N GLY A 72 8.75 -4.49 10.21
CA GLY A 72 8.24 -5.25 9.07
C GLY A 72 6.81 -5.68 9.34
N ARG A 73 6.02 -5.78 8.27
CA ARG A 73 4.64 -6.23 8.31
C ARG A 73 4.37 -7.22 7.17
N SER A 74 3.58 -8.24 7.46
CA SER A 74 3.02 -9.16 6.46
C SER A 74 1.59 -8.74 6.17
N VAL A 75 1.20 -8.78 4.89
CA VAL A 75 -0.13 -8.38 4.43
C VAL A 75 -0.81 -9.59 3.80
N VAL A 76 -2.02 -9.90 4.23
CA VAL A 76 -2.91 -10.87 3.59
C VAL A 76 -4.17 -10.13 3.17
N PHE A 77 -4.54 -10.24 1.91
CA PHE A 77 -5.75 -9.63 1.35
C PHE A 77 -6.67 -10.72 0.82
N ASP A 78 -7.91 -10.74 1.32
CA ASP A 78 -8.99 -11.56 0.79
C ASP A 78 -9.91 -10.69 -0.09
N PRO A 79 -9.90 -10.88 -1.42
CA PRO A 79 -10.73 -10.08 -2.32
C PRO A 79 -12.21 -10.48 -2.28
N SER A 80 -12.57 -11.63 -1.69
CA SER A 80 -13.95 -12.11 -1.66
C SER A 80 -14.83 -11.34 -0.67
N ASP A 81 -14.24 -10.88 0.43
CA ASP A 81 -14.89 -10.10 1.49
C ASP A 81 -14.27 -8.71 1.71
N GLY A 82 -13.19 -8.39 1.00
CA GLY A 82 -12.52 -7.10 1.09
C GLY A 82 -11.74 -6.91 2.39
N ILE A 83 -11.34 -7.98 3.07
CA ILE A 83 -10.58 -7.87 4.31
C ILE A 83 -9.06 -7.89 4.03
N VAL A 84 -8.36 -6.94 4.67
CA VAL A 84 -6.91 -6.88 4.69
C VAL A 84 -6.41 -7.11 6.12
N TYR A 85 -5.63 -8.17 6.32
CA TYR A 85 -4.93 -8.44 7.57
C TYR A 85 -3.49 -7.93 7.46
N VAL A 86 -3.12 -7.06 8.40
CA VAL A 86 -1.76 -6.54 8.53
C VAL A 86 -1.17 -7.07 9.83
N LYS A 87 -0.15 -7.92 9.71
CA LYS A 87 0.52 -8.56 10.85
C LYS A 87 1.91 -8.00 11.03
N THR A 88 2.20 -7.48 12.21
CA THR A 88 3.56 -7.21 12.68
C THR A 88 4.00 -8.32 13.64
N LEU A 89 5.21 -8.23 14.20
CA LEU A 89 5.68 -9.20 15.19
C LEU A 89 4.82 -9.23 16.47
N GLU A 90 4.16 -8.12 16.81
CA GLU A 90 3.50 -7.94 18.11
C GLU A 90 1.98 -7.90 18.02
N GLU A 91 1.44 -7.50 16.86
CA GLU A 91 0.01 -7.25 16.68
C GLU A 91 -0.45 -7.67 15.28
N THR A 92 -1.72 -8.07 15.21
CA THR A 92 -2.45 -8.24 13.95
C THR A 92 -3.59 -7.25 13.92
N ARG A 93 -3.68 -6.49 12.83
CA ARG A 93 -4.75 -5.53 12.56
C ARG A 93 -5.59 -6.03 11.40
N MET A 94 -6.89 -5.86 11.51
CA MET A 94 -7.85 -6.19 10.45
C MET A 94 -8.45 -4.90 9.92
N HIS A 95 -8.38 -4.72 8.60
CA HIS A 95 -9.01 -3.62 7.89
C HIS A 95 -10.08 -4.19 6.96
N ARG A 96 -11.28 -3.62 7.00
CA ARG A 96 -12.36 -3.95 6.08
C ARG A 96 -12.48 -2.83 5.05
N LEU A 97 -12.48 -3.20 3.78
CA LEU A 97 -12.50 -2.24 2.66
C LEU A 97 -13.91 -1.90 2.18
N MET A 98 -14.92 -2.67 2.57
CA MET A 98 -16.34 -2.53 2.20
C MET A 98 -17.27 -3.24 3.18
#